data_AF-A0A920CZD3-F1
#
_entry.id   AF-A0A920CZD3-F1
#
_cell.length_a   1.000
_cell.length_b   1.000
_cell.length_c   1.000
_cell.angle_alpha   90.00
_cell.angle_beta   90.00
_cell.angle_gamma   90.00
#
_symmetry.space_group_name_H-M   'P 1'
#
loop_
_entity.id
_entity.type
_entity.pdbx_description
1 polymer ?
#
loop_
_entity_poly.entity_id
_entity_poly.type
_entity_poly.pdbx_seq_one_letter_code
_entity_poly.pdbx_strand_id
1 'polypeptide(L)'
;MNEKKIKRWGPKSLSFWLIILCACGLMGLGINGFIQPVAASRAFGLEILNPLDSGYVRVKATRDLVLGISIIVFVFMRIKKVLIAFSLVSAIIPFIDGILVLTQYGGEVKDSWQHFITMLGVLLLAFLLWREKGIDPPIAKGAT
;
A
#
# COMPACT_ATOMS: atom_id res chain seq x y z
N MET A 1 19.90 28.73 25.19
CA MET A 1 18.69 27.92 24.98
C MET A 1 18.85 27.20 23.64
N ASN A 2 19.10 25.88 23.66
CA ASN A 2 19.50 25.14 22.46
C ASN A 2 18.23 24.73 21.68
N GLU A 3 17.92 25.43 20.59
CA GLU A 3 16.83 25.04 19.69
C GLU A 3 17.14 23.68 19.05
N LYS A 4 16.59 22.61 19.60
CA LYS A 4 16.61 21.29 18.94
C LYS A 4 15.87 21.43 17.62
N LYS A 5 16.60 21.57 16.50
CA LYS A 5 16.04 21.53 15.14
C LYS A 5 15.11 20.32 15.01
N ILE A 6 13.80 20.58 14.94
CA ILE A 6 12.81 19.53 14.75
C ILE A 6 13.01 18.97 13.33
N LYS A 7 13.54 17.75 13.24
CA LYS A 7 13.75 17.05 11.97
C LYS A 7 12.37 16.74 11.36
N ARG A 8 12.02 17.46 10.28
CA ARG A 8 10.73 17.32 9.57
C ARG A 8 10.75 16.09 8.66
N TRP A 9 9.64 15.35 8.61
CA TRP A 9 9.41 14.27 7.65
C TRP A 9 9.48 14.76 6.18
N GLY A 10 10.21 14.05 5.32
CA GLY A 10 10.41 14.43 3.92
C GLY A 10 11.52 13.62 3.23
N PRO A 11 12.10 14.10 2.11
CA PRO A 11 13.08 13.34 1.30
C PRO A 11 14.35 12.85 2.03
N LYS A 12 14.63 13.35 3.23
CA LYS A 12 15.74 12.87 4.08
C LYS A 12 15.34 11.71 5.00
N SER A 13 14.08 11.30 4.99
CA SER A 13 13.52 10.21 5.78
C SER A 13 13.45 8.93 4.97
N LEU A 14 13.79 7.81 5.59
CA LEU A 14 13.66 6.50 4.96
C LEU A 14 12.20 6.19 4.62
N SER A 15 11.27 6.46 5.55
CA SER A 15 9.84 6.18 5.35
C SER A 15 9.24 6.95 4.17
N PHE A 16 9.80 8.12 3.83
CA PHE A 16 9.35 8.94 2.69
C PHE A 16 9.61 8.20 1.37
N TRP A 17 10.78 7.60 1.21
CA TRP A 17 11.10 6.83 0.00
C TRP A 17 10.44 5.46 -0.01
N LEU A 18 10.35 4.80 1.16
CA LEU A 18 9.66 3.52 1.27
C LEU A 18 8.18 3.64 0.89
N ILE A 19 7.48 4.70 1.32
CA ILE A 19 6.06 4.86 0.97
C ILE A 19 5.86 5.19 -0.50
N ILE A 20 6.77 5.94 -1.12
CA ILE A 20 6.76 6.17 -2.57
C ILE A 20 7.01 4.85 -3.31
N LEU A 21 7.97 4.05 -2.85
CA LEU A 21 8.27 2.74 -3.44
C LEU A 21 7.05 1.80 -3.35
N CYS A 22 6.38 1.75 -2.20
CA CYS A 22 5.13 0.98 -2.05
C CYS A 22 4.04 1.46 -3.02
N ALA A 23 3.89 2.79 -3.17
CA ALA A 23 2.92 3.34 -4.11
C ALA A 23 3.25 2.97 -5.56
N CYS A 24 4.51 3.08 -5.97
CA CYS A 24 4.97 2.65 -7.29
C CYS A 24 4.73 1.14 -7.51
N GLY A 25 4.98 0.31 -6.49
CA GLY A 25 4.70 -1.12 -6.54
C GLY A 25 3.22 -1.41 -6.79
N LEU A 26 2.32 -0.76 -6.03
CA LEU A 26 0.87 -0.89 -6.22
C LEU A 26 0.40 -0.43 -7.60
N MET A 27 0.92 0.71 -8.09
CA MET A 27 0.63 1.17 -9.45
C MET A 27 1.12 0.17 -10.50
N GLY A 28 2.31 -0.39 -10.33
CA GLY A 28 2.87 -1.41 -11.20
C GLY A 28 2.03 -2.69 -11.23
N LEU A 29 1.57 -3.17 -10.06
CA LEU A 29 0.66 -4.31 -9.95
C LEU A 29 -0.69 -4.04 -10.65
N GLY A 30 -1.24 -2.83 -10.47
CA GLY A 30 -2.46 -2.40 -11.15
C GLY A 30 -2.29 -2.36 -12.67
N ILE A 31 -1.25 -1.69 -13.17
CA ILE A 31 -0.96 -1.63 -14.61
C ILE A 31 -0.76 -3.05 -15.18
N ASN A 32 0.01 -3.90 -14.49
CA ASN A 32 0.21 -5.29 -14.91
C ASN A 32 -1.09 -6.08 -14.95
N GLY A 33 -1.98 -5.92 -13.97
CA GLY A 33 -3.29 -6.60 -13.96
C GLY A 33 -4.20 -6.19 -15.11
N PHE A 34 -4.06 -4.98 -15.66
CA PHE A 34 -4.78 -4.58 -16.87
C PHE A 34 -4.14 -5.10 -18.16
N ILE A 35 -2.81 -5.13 -18.25
CA ILE A 35 -2.10 -5.53 -19.47
C ILE A 35 -2.05 -7.06 -19.58
N GLN A 36 -1.77 -7.76 -18.47
CA GLN A 36 -1.55 -9.21 -18.41
C GLN A 36 -2.33 -9.86 -17.26
N PRO A 37 -3.68 -9.85 -17.29
CA PRO A 37 -4.50 -10.33 -16.17
C PRO A 37 -4.25 -11.80 -15.81
N VAL A 38 -4.03 -12.69 -16.78
CA VAL A 38 -3.75 -14.11 -16.52
C VAL A 38 -2.42 -14.30 -15.78
N ALA A 39 -1.37 -13.61 -16.24
CA ALA A 39 -0.06 -13.68 -15.57
C ALA A 39 -0.13 -13.04 -14.17
N ALA A 40 -0.86 -11.94 -14.02
CA ALA A 40 -1.05 -11.26 -12.75
C ALA A 40 -1.83 -12.12 -11.74
N SER A 41 -2.85 -12.86 -12.18
CA SER A 41 -3.61 -13.76 -11.30
C SER A 41 -2.75 -14.94 -10.83
N ARG A 42 -1.96 -15.53 -11.75
CA ARG A 42 -1.01 -16.59 -11.38
C ARG A 42 0.02 -16.09 -10.37
N ALA A 43 0.62 -14.92 -10.61
CA ALA A 43 1.59 -14.31 -9.69
C ALA A 43 0.99 -13.94 -8.31
N PHE A 44 -0.30 -13.62 -8.27
CA PHE A 44 -1.04 -13.40 -7.02
C PHE A 44 -1.20 -14.68 -6.20
N GLY A 45 -1.10 -15.85 -6.84
CA GLY A 45 -1.32 -17.17 -6.22
C GLY A 45 -2.72 -17.74 -6.45
N LEU A 46 -3.53 -17.11 -7.32
CA LEU A 46 -4.87 -17.60 -7.69
C LEU A 46 -5.03 -17.51 -9.21
N GLU A 47 -4.71 -18.60 -9.90
CA GLU A 47 -4.84 -18.66 -11.36
C GLU A 47 -6.31 -18.68 -11.80
N ILE A 48 -6.68 -17.79 -12.72
CA ILE A 48 -7.98 -17.89 -13.39
C ILE A 48 -7.95 -19.04 -14.40
N LEU A 49 -8.94 -19.91 -14.33
CA LEU A 49 -9.03 -21.10 -15.20
C LEU A 49 -9.63 -20.76 -16.58
N ASN A 50 -10.46 -19.72 -16.65
CA ASN A 50 -11.02 -19.20 -17.88
C ASN A 50 -10.55 -17.76 -18.13
N PRO A 51 -9.91 -17.44 -19.27
CA PRO A 51 -9.49 -16.06 -19.59
C PRO A 51 -10.62 -15.03 -19.57
N LEU A 52 -11.88 -15.46 -19.77
CA LEU A 52 -13.05 -14.59 -19.68
C LEU A 52 -13.29 -14.07 -18.25
N ASP A 53 -12.73 -14.72 -17.23
CA ASP A 53 -12.80 -14.28 -15.82
C ASP A 53 -11.80 -13.16 -15.49
N SER A 54 -11.02 -12.71 -16.49
CA SER A 54 -10.03 -11.63 -16.32
C SER A 54 -10.63 -10.31 -15.80
N GLY A 55 -11.96 -10.13 -15.88
CA GLY A 55 -12.67 -9.02 -15.26
C GLY A 55 -12.40 -8.90 -13.75
N TYR A 56 -12.39 -10.01 -13.00
CA TYR A 56 -12.11 -10.00 -11.56
C TYR A 56 -10.68 -9.53 -11.25
N VAL A 57 -9.72 -9.94 -12.07
CA VAL A 57 -8.32 -9.48 -11.96
C VAL A 57 -8.21 -7.98 -12.21
N ARG A 58 -8.94 -7.45 -13.21
CA ARG A 58 -8.97 -6.01 -13.52
C ARG A 58 -9.64 -5.18 -12.42
N VAL A 59 -10.64 -5.71 -11.72
CA VAL A 59 -11.21 -5.05 -10.53
C VAL A 59 -10.14 -4.89 -9.44
N LYS A 60 -9.41 -5.97 -9.13
CA LYS A 60 -8.27 -5.92 -8.19
C LYS A 60 -7.18 -4.97 -8.68
N ALA A 61 -6.87 -5.00 -9.97
CA ALA A 61 -5.89 -4.11 -10.59
C ALA A 61 -6.27 -2.63 -10.44
N THR A 62 -7.56 -2.30 -10.59
CA THR A 62 -8.10 -0.95 -10.37
C THR A 62 -7.87 -0.51 -8.93
N ARG A 63 -8.19 -1.36 -7.95
CA ARG A 63 -7.97 -1.11 -6.53
C ARG A 63 -6.51 -0.77 -6.25
N ASP A 64 -5.59 -1.62 -6.70
CA ASP A 64 -4.16 -1.43 -6.43
C ASP A 64 -3.65 -0.12 -7.07
N LEU A 65 -4.05 0.18 -8.31
CA LEU A 65 -3.70 1.43 -8.98
C LEU A 65 -4.20 2.66 -8.21
N VAL A 66 -5.45 2.64 -7.76
CA VAL A 66 -6.06 3.75 -7.00
C VAL A 66 -5.40 3.91 -5.64
N LEU A 67 -5.07 2.82 -4.93
CA LEU A 67 -4.35 2.89 -3.66
C LEU A 67 -2.96 3.52 -3.85
N GLY A 68 -2.21 3.12 -4.87
CA GLY A 68 -0.91 3.70 -5.19
C GLY A 68 -1.00 5.19 -5.50
N ILE A 69 -1.93 5.60 -6.38
CA ILE A 69 -2.17 7.02 -6.71
C ILE A 69 -2.55 7.81 -5.45
N SER A 70 -3.43 7.28 -4.60
CA SER A 70 -3.86 7.94 -3.37
C SER A 70 -2.68 8.20 -2.43
N ILE A 71 -1.78 7.23 -2.27
CA ILE A 71 -0.57 7.40 -1.46
C ILE A 71 0.31 8.52 -2.03
N ILE A 72 0.53 8.55 -3.35
CA ILE A 72 1.31 9.62 -4.00
C ILE A 72 0.67 11.00 -3.74
N VAL A 73 -0.64 11.12 -3.89
CA VAL A 73 -1.38 12.36 -3.58
C VAL A 73 -1.15 12.77 -2.13
N PHE A 74 -1.29 11.86 -1.16
CA PHE A 74 -1.07 12.18 0.26
C PHE A 74 0.38 12.56 0.58
N VAL A 75 1.36 11.94 -0.08
CA VAL A 75 2.78 12.31 0.01
C VAL A 75 2.98 13.75 -0.51
N PHE A 76 2.40 14.10 -1.67
CA PHE A 76 2.49 15.45 -2.22
C PHE A 76 1.81 16.49 -1.32
N MET A 77 0.62 16.17 -0.78
CA MET A 77 -0.09 17.04 0.16
C MET A 77 0.55 17.10 1.55
N ARG A 78 1.56 16.26 1.82
CA ARG A 78 2.29 16.17 3.10
C ARG A 78 1.39 15.86 4.31
N ILE A 79 0.28 15.14 4.12
CA ILE A 79 -0.66 14.81 5.21
C ILE A 79 -0.27 13.50 5.87
N LYS A 80 0.74 13.54 6.73
CA LYS A 80 1.35 12.33 7.32
C LYS A 80 0.36 11.50 8.15
N LYS A 81 -0.56 12.13 8.88
CA LYS A 81 -1.59 11.41 9.67
C LYS A 81 -2.50 10.56 8.79
N VAL A 82 -2.88 11.08 7.63
CA VAL A 82 -3.69 10.34 6.64
C VAL A 82 -2.88 9.18 6.08
N LEU A 83 -1.61 9.37 5.74
CA LEU A 83 -0.74 8.28 5.30
C LEU A 83 -0.65 7.14 6.34
N ILE A 84 -0.47 7.48 7.62
CA ILE A 84 -0.41 6.47 8.70
C ILE A 84 -1.73 5.70 8.80
N ALA A 85 -2.86 6.42 8.93
CA ALA A 85 -4.17 5.79 9.07
C ALA A 85 -4.51 4.93 7.84
N PHE A 86 -4.24 5.46 6.64
CA PHE A 86 -4.46 4.76 5.39
C PHE A 86 -3.60 3.51 5.27
N SER A 87 -2.31 3.58 5.62
CA SER A 87 -1.43 2.40 5.64
C SER A 87 -1.94 1.33 6.60
N LEU A 88 -2.34 1.69 7.82
CA LEU A 88 -2.87 0.74 8.81
C LEU A 88 -4.14 0.05 8.31
N VAL A 89 -5.11 0.80 7.76
CA VAL A 89 -6.35 0.23 7.21
C VAL A 89 -6.04 -0.62 5.98
N SER A 90 -5.16 -0.15 5.10
CA SER A 90 -4.79 -0.89 3.89
C SER A 90 -4.05 -2.20 4.16
N ALA A 91 -3.43 -2.37 5.33
CA ALA A 91 -2.77 -3.62 5.70
C ALA A 91 -3.77 -4.80 5.83
N ILE A 92 -5.06 -4.51 6.00
CA ILE A 92 -6.13 -5.52 5.95
C ILE A 92 -6.18 -6.19 4.57
N ILE A 93 -5.88 -5.47 3.49
CA ILE A 93 -5.91 -5.99 2.12
C ILE A 93 -4.97 -7.18 1.94
N PRO A 94 -3.64 -7.05 2.12
CA PRO A 94 -2.74 -8.18 1.98
C PRO A 94 -2.98 -9.27 3.04
N PHE A 95 -3.55 -8.95 4.21
CA PHE A 95 -3.96 -9.98 5.16
C PHE A 95 -5.08 -10.87 4.59
N ILE A 96 -6.14 -10.26 4.06
CA ILE A 96 -7.26 -10.99 3.44
C ILE A 96 -6.81 -11.67 2.14
N ASP A 97 -5.99 -11.01 1.32
CA ASP A 97 -5.43 -11.59 0.09
C ASP A 97 -4.65 -12.89 0.40
N GLY A 98 -3.85 -12.91 1.47
CA GLY A 98 -3.17 -14.13 1.94
C GLY A 98 -4.14 -15.24 2.39
N ILE A 99 -5.16 -14.90 3.17
CA ILE A 99 -6.20 -15.87 3.57
C ILE A 99 -6.93 -16.44 2.34
N LEU A 100 -7.24 -15.60 1.34
CA LEU A 100 -7.87 -16.06 0.11
C LEU A 100 -6.98 -17.04 -0.64
N VAL A 101 -5.67 -16.78 -0.76
CA VAL A 101 -4.74 -17.74 -1.36
C VAL A 101 -4.73 -19.07 -0.60
N LEU A 102 -4.78 -19.06 0.73
CA LEU A 102 -4.80 -20.30 1.52
C LEU A 102 -6.11 -21.10 1.42
N THR A 103 -7.22 -20.44 1.13
CA THR A 103 -8.56 -21.03 1.26
C THR A 103 -9.21 -21.37 -0.07
N GLN A 104 -8.69 -20.84 -1.17
CA GLN A 104 -9.24 -21.07 -2.51
C GLN A 104 -8.54 -22.23 -3.22
N TYR A 105 -9.28 -22.86 -4.15
CA TYR A 105 -8.77 -23.96 -4.95
C TYR A 105 -7.57 -23.52 -5.80
N GLY A 106 -6.49 -24.32 -5.77
CA GLY A 106 -5.26 -24.07 -6.52
C GLY A 106 -4.28 -23.10 -5.84
N GLY A 107 -4.62 -22.53 -4.68
CA GLY A 107 -3.70 -21.70 -3.93
C GLY A 107 -2.69 -22.51 -3.11
N GLU A 108 -1.48 -21.97 -2.97
CA GLU A 108 -0.39 -22.59 -2.24
C GLU A 108 0.09 -21.74 -1.05
N VAL A 109 0.53 -22.40 0.02
CA VAL A 109 1.09 -21.73 1.21
C VAL A 109 2.28 -20.82 0.85
N LYS A 110 3.13 -21.25 -0.09
CA LYS A 110 4.28 -20.47 -0.55
C LYS A 110 3.84 -19.13 -1.16
N ASP A 111 2.74 -19.14 -1.93
CA ASP A 111 2.21 -17.96 -2.62
C ASP A 111 1.40 -17.07 -1.68
N SER A 112 0.97 -17.61 -0.53
CA SER A 112 0.34 -16.81 0.53
C SER A 112 1.37 -15.98 1.31
N TRP A 113 2.62 -16.44 1.44
CA TRP A 113 3.61 -15.76 2.28
C TRP A 113 3.94 -14.35 1.82
N GLN A 114 3.97 -14.09 0.51
CA GLN A 114 4.21 -12.75 -0.04
C GLN A 114 3.19 -11.73 0.47
N HIS A 115 1.93 -12.15 0.69
CA HIS A 115 0.87 -11.30 1.17
C HIS A 115 1.07 -10.96 2.65
N PHE A 116 1.34 -11.94 3.51
CA PHE A 116 1.61 -11.67 4.93
C PHE A 116 2.90 -10.86 5.14
N ILE A 117 3.93 -11.09 4.34
CA ILE A 117 5.16 -10.28 4.34
C ILE A 117 4.84 -8.83 3.94
N THR A 118 4.00 -8.64 2.92
CA THR A 118 3.54 -7.30 2.50
C THR A 118 2.75 -6.62 3.61
N MET A 119 1.82 -7.33 4.27
CA MET A 119 1.09 -6.81 5.43
C MET A 119 2.05 -6.32 6.53
N LEU A 120 3.01 -7.16 6.94
CA LEU A 120 4.00 -6.79 7.95
C LEU A 120 4.86 -5.59 7.50
N GLY A 121 5.24 -5.54 6.22
CA GLY A 121 5.98 -4.43 5.63
C GLY A 121 5.21 -3.11 5.68
N VAL A 122 3.91 -3.13 5.37
CA VAL A 122 3.04 -1.94 5.45
C VAL A 122 2.85 -1.50 6.90
N LEU A 123 2.67 -2.42 7.85
CA LEU A 123 2.60 -2.09 9.27
C LEU A 123 3.90 -1.49 9.80
N LEU A 124 5.05 -2.05 9.40
CA LEU A 124 6.36 -1.49 9.73
C LEU A 124 6.51 -0.08 9.13
N LEU A 125 6.09 0.13 7.89
CA LEU A 125 6.13 1.45 7.26
C LEU A 125 5.23 2.46 8.01
N ALA A 126 4.01 2.06 8.40
CA ALA A 126 3.13 2.89 9.21
C ALA A 126 3.76 3.26 10.56
N PHE A 127 4.44 2.30 11.20
CA PHE A 127 5.20 2.53 12.43
C PHE A 127 6.37 3.52 12.22
N LEU A 128 7.12 3.39 11.12
CA LEU A 128 8.19 4.33 10.79
C LEU A 128 7.66 5.75 10.55
N LEU A 129 6.56 5.88 9.81
CA LEU A 129 5.87 7.16 9.59
C LEU A 129 5.40 7.76 10.91
N TRP A 130 4.87 6.95 11.83
CA TRP A 130 4.48 7.40 13.17
C TRP A 130 5.67 7.95 13.94
N ARG A 131 6.79 7.21 13.95
CA ARG A 131 7.99 7.54 14.74
C ARG A 131 8.66 8.85 14.33
N GLU A 132 8.59 9.21 13.05
CA GLU A 132 9.21 10.45 12.55
C GLU A 132 8.37 11.68 12.88
N LYS A 133 8.97 12.78 13.34
CA LYS A 133 8.19 14.01 13.66
C LYS A 133 7.60 14.61 12.37
N GLY A 134 6.27 14.63 12.31
CA GLY A 134 5.51 15.03 11.12
C GLY A 134 5.27 16.52 11.01
N ILE A 135 5.05 16.99 9.78
CA ILE A 135 4.38 18.26 9.50
C ILE A 135 2.89 17.95 9.57
N ASP A 136 2.22 18.42 10.61
CA ASP A 136 0.81 18.75 10.47
C ASP A 136 0.77 20.21 10.00
N PRO A 137 -0.01 20.57 8.97
CA PRO A 137 -0.43 21.95 8.84
C PRO A 137 -1.04 22.34 10.20
N PRO A 138 -0.79 23.56 10.72
CA PRO A 138 -1.58 24.03 11.85
C PRO A 138 -3.04 23.85 11.44
N ILE A 139 -3.78 23.00 12.16
CA ILE A 139 -5.24 23.02 12.11
C ILE A 139 -5.56 24.50 12.29
N ALA A 140 -6.20 25.12 11.30
CA ALA A 140 -6.58 26.50 11.40
C ALA A 140 -7.36 26.63 12.71
N LYS A 141 -6.72 27.24 13.72
CA LYS A 141 -7.35 27.55 15.00
C LYS A 141 -8.34 28.65 14.68
N GLY A 142 -9.56 28.28 14.29
CA GLY A 142 -10.56 29.24 13.81
C GLY A 142 -11.82 28.68 13.16
N ALA A 143 -12.13 27.39 13.31
CA ALA A 143 -13.47 26.89 13.01
C ALA A 143 -14.07 26.33 14.31
N THR A 144 -15.15 26.98 14.72
CA THR A 144 -15.96 26.86 15.96
C THR A 144 -15.34 27.42 17.24
#